data_AF-A0A5D2DFG7-F1
#
_entry.id   AF-A0A5D2DFG7-F1
#
_cell.length_a   1.000
_cell.length_b   1.000
_cell.length_c   1.000
_cell.angle_alpha   90.00
_cell.angle_beta   90.00
_cell.angle_gamma   90.00
#
_symmetry.space_group_name_H-M   'P 1'
#
loop_
_entity.id
_entity.type
_entity.pdbx_description
1 polymer ?
#
loop_
_entity_poly.entity_id
_entity_poly.type
_entity_poly.pdbx_seq_one_letter_code
_entity_poly.pdbx_strand_id
1 'polypeptide(L)' 'QNLSNKAMAERAGEEKKKFSIWDLPDVPMGQLPPHLELQRSRVSCNKDAPIHTESIQYSGAYASMGIDNSS' A
#
# COMPACT_ATOMS: atom_id res chain seq x y z
N GLN A 1 -11.84 19.49 -51.62
CA GLN A 1 -10.81 20.14 -50.79
C GLN A 1 -11.02 19.70 -49.35
N ASN A 2 -10.47 18.52 -49.05
CA ASN A 2 -10.48 17.86 -47.74
C ASN A 2 -9.40 18.47 -46.84
N LEU A 3 -9.50 19.77 -46.54
CA LEU A 3 -8.50 20.44 -45.70
C LEU A 3 -9.08 21.03 -44.42
N SER A 4 -10.41 21.18 -44.32
CA SER A 4 -11.03 21.66 -43.08
C SER A 4 -11.11 20.60 -41.97
N ASN A 5 -11.11 19.31 -42.33
CA ASN A 5 -11.26 18.22 -41.35
C ASN A 5 -9.94 17.82 -40.69
N LYS A 6 -8.80 18.38 -41.13
CA LYS A 6 -7.47 18.05 -40.60
C LYS A 6 -7.15 18.79 -39.29
N ALA A 7 -7.86 19.88 -38.98
CA ALA A 7 -7.58 20.69 -37.79
C ALA A 7 -8.21 20.16 -36.49
N MET A 8 -9.07 19.14 -36.55
CA MET A 8 -9.73 18.56 -35.38
C MET A 8 -9.01 17.32 -34.82
N ALA A 9 -7.92 16.87 -35.45
CA ALA A 9 -7.22 15.65 -35.08
C ALA A 9 -6.06 15.87 -34.07
N GLU A 10 -5.67 17.12 -33.80
CA GLU A 10 -4.43 17.44 -33.06
C GLU A 10 -4.69 18.06 -31.68
N ARG A 11 -5.73 17.60 -31.00
CA ARG A 11 -5.90 17.72 -29.54
C ARG A 11 -6.54 16.45 -28.99
N ALA A 12 -5.93 15.31 -29.29
CA ALA A 12 -6.10 14.12 -28.46
C ALA A 12 -5.39 14.42 -27.13
N GLY A 13 -6.04 15.19 -26.27
CA GLY A 13 -5.65 15.31 -24.88
C GLY A 13 -5.60 13.90 -24.33
N GLU A 14 -4.48 13.53 -23.72
CA GLU A 14 -4.37 12.31 -22.94
C GLU A 14 -5.48 12.32 -21.89
N GLU A 15 -6.59 11.66 -22.21
CA GLU A 15 -7.65 11.42 -21.25
C GLU A 15 -7.02 10.58 -20.15
N LYS A 16 -6.68 11.23 -19.04
CA LYS A 16 -6.25 10.55 -17.82
C LYS A 16 -7.37 9.57 -17.48
N LYS A 17 -7.12 8.29 -17.74
CA LYS A 17 -8.03 7.18 -17.49
C LYS A 17 -8.53 7.33 -16.06
N LYS A 18 -9.81 7.68 -15.91
CA LYS A 18 -10.44 7.85 -14.60
C LYS A 18 -10.47 6.46 -13.97
N PHE A 19 -9.57 6.21 -13.04
CA PHE A 19 -9.63 5.01 -12.22
C PHE A 19 -10.93 5.05 -11.41
N SER A 20 -11.77 4.02 -11.57
CA SER A 20 -12.91 3.81 -10.69
C SER A 20 -12.39 3.32 -9.35
N ILE A 21 -12.86 3.91 -8.25
CA ILE A 21 -12.55 3.45 -6.88
C ILE A 21 -13.00 1.99 -6.67
N TRP A 22 -14.05 1.57 -7.37
CA TRP A 22 -14.64 0.23 -7.28
C TRP A 22 -13.83 -0.84 -8.02
N ASP A 23 -12.91 -0.45 -8.90
CA ASP A 23 -12.09 -1.38 -9.67
C ASP A 23 -10.73 -1.64 -8.98
N LEU A 24 -10.54 -1.15 -7.75
CA LEU A 24 -9.35 -1.45 -6.97
C LEU A 24 -9.44 -2.87 -6.40
N PRO A 25 -8.34 -3.63 -6.42
CA PRO A 25 -8.28 -4.90 -5.70
C PRO A 25 -8.50 -4.64 -4.21
N ASP A 26 -9.20 -5.56 -3.55
CA ASP A 26 -9.37 -5.51 -2.10
C ASP A 26 -7.99 -5.50 -1.41
N VAL A 27 -7.81 -4.57 -0.47
CA VAL A 27 -6.61 -4.53 0.36
C VAL A 27 -6.59 -5.83 1.18
N PRO A 28 -5.47 -6.57 1.22
CA PRO A 28 -5.39 -7.79 2.01
C PRO A 28 -5.64 -7.46 3.48
N MET A 29 -6.86 -7.76 3.95
CA MET A 29 -7.25 -7.60 5.34
C MET A 29 -6.71 -8.79 6.15
N GLY A 30 -6.13 -8.52 7.33
CA GLY A 30 -5.68 -9.57 8.26
C GLY A 30 -4.24 -10.04 8.10
N GLN A 31 -3.46 -9.47 7.17
CA GLN A 31 -2.02 -9.74 7.06
C GLN A 31 -1.21 -8.49 7.35
N LEU A 32 -0.16 -8.65 8.15
CA LEU A 32 0.80 -7.58 8.38
C LEU A 32 1.67 -7.45 7.13
N PRO A 33 1.97 -6.23 6.70
CA PRO A 33 3.02 -5.97 5.74
C PRO A 33 4.31 -6.75 6.12
N PRO A 34 5.03 -7.33 5.15
CA PRO A 34 6.17 -8.21 5.43
C PRO A 34 7.23 -7.58 6.35
N HIS A 35 7.44 -6.26 6.25
CA HIS A 35 8.37 -5.55 7.12
C HIS A 35 7.88 -5.52 8.58
N LEU A 36 6.58 -5.35 8.84
CA LEU A 36 6.02 -5.36 10.20
C LEU A 36 6.00 -6.77 10.80
N GLU A 37 5.75 -7.81 9.99
CA GLU A 37 5.86 -9.20 10.46
C GLU A 37 7.27 -9.57 10.91
N LEU A 38 8.27 -9.12 10.14
CA LEU A 38 9.68 -9.31 10.48
C LEU A 38 10.05 -8.55 11.75
N GLN A 39 9.62 -7.30 11.88
CA GLN A 39 9.87 -6.47 13.07
C GLN A 39 9.21 -7.05 14.32
N ARG A 40 8.00 -7.62 14.21
CA ARG A 40 7.30 -8.24 15.35
C ARG A 40 7.98 -9.52 15.83
N SER A 41 8.58 -10.29 14.92
CA SER A 41 9.13 -11.62 15.23
C SER A 41 10.63 -11.64 15.46
N ARG A 42 11.38 -10.62 15.03
CA ARG A 42 12.84 -10.63 15.01
C ARG A 42 13.44 -9.27 15.36
N VAL A 43 14.52 -9.34 16.11
CA VAL A 43 15.44 -8.22 16.31
C VAL A 43 16.40 -8.15 15.13
N SER A 44 16.65 -6.96 14.59
CA SER A 44 17.67 -6.78 13.55
C SER A 44 18.96 -6.27 14.18
N CYS A 45 20.08 -6.97 13.96
CA CYS A 45 21.38 -6.58 14.52
C CYS A 45 22.12 -5.67 13.54
N ASN A 46 22.04 -4.35 13.75
CA ASN A 46 22.87 -3.39 13.03
C ASN A 46 24.24 -3.21 13.72
N LYS A 47 25.19 -2.59 13.01
CA LYS A 47 26.56 -2.36 13.52
C LYS A 47 26.61 -1.50 14.78
N ASP A 48 25.71 -0.53 14.89
CA ASP A 48 25.68 0.41 16.01
C ASP A 48 24.94 -0.17 17.22
N ALA A 49 23.72 -0.69 17.00
CA ALA A 49 22.89 -1.32 18.02
C ALA A 49 21.81 -2.24 17.41
N PRO A 50 21.29 -3.22 18.17
CA PRO A 50 20.09 -3.96 17.79
C PRO A 50 18.88 -3.03 17.67
N ILE A 51 18.07 -3.24 16.63
CA ILE A 51 16.80 -2.52 16.39
C ILE A 51 15.62 -3.49 16.44
N HIS A 52 14.42 -2.97 16.76
CA HIS A 52 13.21 -3.78 17.03
C HIS A 52 13.36 -4.72 18.23
N THR A 53 14.04 -4.24 19.28
CA THR A 53 14.22 -4.98 20.54
C THR A 53 12.95 -5.04 21.39
N GLU A 54 12.01 -4.11 21.16
CA GLU A 54 10.77 -4.02 21.91
C GLU A 54 9.68 -4.88 21.26
N SER A 55 9.01 -5.68 22.09
CA SER A 55 7.88 -6.49 21.65
C SER A 55 6.58 -5.69 21.75
N ILE A 56 5.90 -5.48 20.63
CA ILE A 56 4.56 -4.90 20.60
C ILE A 56 3.54 -6.01 20.92
N GLN A 57 3.32 -6.28 22.21
CA GLN A 57 2.43 -7.33 22.72
C GLN A 57 1.20 -6.78 23.47
N TYR A 58 0.79 -5.54 23.20
CA TYR A 58 -0.44 -5.02 23.78
C TYR A 58 -1.64 -5.42 22.91
N SER A 59 -2.75 -5.75 23.58
CA SER A 59 -4.01 -6.11 22.92
C SER A 59 -4.46 -5.00 21.97
N GLY A 60 -4.72 -5.35 20.71
CA GLY A 60 -5.17 -4.40 19.68
C GLY A 60 -4.09 -3.61 18.95
N ALA A 61 -2.79 -3.90 19.15
CA ALA A 61 -1.69 -3.21 18.46
C ALA A 61 -1.81 -3.20 16.92
N TYR A 62 -2.40 -4.25 16.35
CA TYR A 62 -2.60 -4.39 14.91
C TYR A 62 -4.09 -4.49 14.54
N ALA A 63 -4.98 -3.95 15.37
CA ALA A 63 -6.44 -4.01 15.15
C ALA A 63 -6.87 -3.32 13.85
N SER A 64 -6.23 -2.21 13.48
CA SER A 64 -6.48 -1.51 12.20
C SER A 64 -6.09 -2.34 10.97
N MET A 65 -5.22 -3.34 11.15
CA MET A 65 -4.83 -4.30 10.10
C MET A 65 -5.69 -5.57 10.14
N GLY A 66 -6.68 -5.64 11.04
CA GLY A 66 -7.54 -6.80 11.23
C GLY A 66 -6.87 -7.95 11.99
N ILE A 67 -5.80 -7.66 12.75
CA ILE A 67 -5.05 -8.69 13.49
C ILE A 67 -5.34 -8.58 14.98
N ASP A 68 -5.86 -9.67 15.51
CA ASP A 68 -6.07 -9.85 16.93
C ASP A 68 -4.76 -10.29 17.62
N ASN A 69 -4.36 -9.54 18.64
CA ASN A 69 -3.24 -9.86 19.52
C ASN A 69 -3.69 -9.77 20.98
N SER A 70 -4.99 -9.95 21.24
CA SER A 70 -5.50 -10.12 22.60
C SER A 70 -4.99 -11.46 23.15
N SER A 71 -4.30 -11.40 24.29
CA SER A 71 -3.82 -12.56 25.02
C SER A 71 -4.25 -12.49 26.48
#